data_AF-A0A519MDC0-F1
#
_entry.id   AF-A0A519MDC0-F1
#
_cell.length_a   1.000
_cell.length_b   1.000
_cell.length_c   1.000
_cell.angle_alpha   90.00
_cell.angle_beta   90.00
_cell.angle_gamma   90.00
#
_symmetry.space_group_name_H-M   'P 1'
#
loop_
_entity.id
_entity.type
_entity.pdbx_description
1 polymer ?
#
loop_
_entity_poly.entity_id
_entity_poly.type
_entity_poly.pdbx_seq_one_letter_code
_entity_poly.pdbx_strand_id
1 'polypeptide(L)'
;MKFNFLNRQKNVTANYHNAKAYRMTPEMELYTAVVTTNLSDTFYEGEDKRLERIKKLMSECDAEFIGRLAVYARTQMNLRSVSLVLSIELAKIASGNAVVGKTVSGVVKRADEITEVLAYYQLANKRTGAKKLNRLSKQVQKGLV
;
A
#
# COMPACT_ATOMS: atom_id res chain seq x y z
N MET A 1 -29.75 24.38 14.30
CA MET A 1 -28.60 23.61 13.77
C MET A 1 -28.91 22.13 13.87
N LYS A 2 -29.05 21.40 12.75
CA LYS A 2 -29.30 19.95 12.75
C LYS A 2 -27.99 19.20 13.03
N PHE A 3 -27.67 18.97 14.30
CA PHE A 3 -26.59 18.06 14.66
C PHE A 3 -27.06 16.61 14.51
N ASN A 4 -26.28 15.80 13.79
CA ASN A 4 -26.58 14.40 13.49
C ASN A 4 -26.36 13.49 14.71
N PHE A 5 -27.21 13.59 15.73
CA PHE A 5 -27.12 12.78 16.96
C PHE A 5 -27.43 11.29 16.72
N LEU A 6 -28.26 10.98 15.72
CA LEU A 6 -28.72 9.61 15.40
C LEU A 6 -27.67 8.78 14.64
N ASN A 7 -26.60 9.39 14.12
CA ASN A 7 -25.57 8.68 13.36
C ASN A 7 -24.47 8.04 14.25
N ARG A 8 -24.51 8.27 15.57
CA ARG A 8 -23.47 7.84 16.53
C ARG A 8 -23.38 6.32 16.72
N GLN A 9 -24.40 5.54 16.38
CA GLN A 9 -24.44 4.10 16.67
C GLN A 9 -24.01 3.19 15.51
N LYS A 10 -23.90 3.68 14.27
CA LYS A 10 -23.63 2.82 13.10
C LYS A 10 -22.21 2.23 13.04
N ASN A 11 -21.26 2.86 13.71
CA ASN A 11 -19.83 2.49 13.62
C ASN A 11 -19.28 1.90 14.92
N VAL A 12 -20.11 1.56 15.91
CA VAL A 12 -19.63 1.00 17.18
C VAL A 12 -19.29 -0.49 16.97
N THR A 13 -18.09 -0.88 17.36
CA THR A 13 -17.60 -2.27 17.34
C THR A 13 -16.94 -2.61 18.68
N ALA A 14 -16.68 -3.88 18.94
CA ALA A 14 -15.80 -4.31 20.04
C ALA A 14 -14.35 -4.38 19.54
N ASN A 15 -13.39 -4.00 20.38
CA ASN A 15 -11.97 -4.25 20.12
C ASN A 15 -11.56 -5.68 20.56
N TYR A 16 -10.28 -6.02 20.41
CA TYR A 16 -9.74 -7.34 20.81
C TYR A 16 -9.95 -7.70 22.30
N HIS A 17 -10.18 -6.71 23.16
CA HIS A 17 -10.45 -6.90 24.60
C HIS A 17 -11.93 -6.65 24.94
N ASN A 18 -12.84 -6.77 23.96
CA ASN A 18 -14.28 -6.59 24.09
C ASN A 18 -14.74 -5.22 24.62
N ALA A 19 -13.87 -4.20 24.58
CA ALA A 19 -14.22 -2.84 24.93
C ALA A 19 -14.82 -2.10 23.73
N LYS A 20 -15.63 -1.08 24.00
CA LYS A 20 -16.28 -0.24 22.99
C LYS A 20 -15.24 0.48 22.13
N ALA A 21 -15.33 0.29 20.82
CA ALA A 21 -14.48 0.88 19.80
C ALA A 21 -15.31 1.35 18.60
N TYR A 22 -14.63 1.96 17.61
CA TYR A 22 -15.26 2.44 16.39
C TYR A 22 -14.58 1.84 15.16
N ARG A 23 -15.38 1.41 14.18
CA ARG A 23 -14.90 0.86 12.92
C ARG A 23 -14.34 1.99 12.05
N MET A 24 -13.11 1.81 11.58
CA MET A 24 -12.48 2.69 10.58
C MET A 24 -13.01 2.35 9.18
N THR A 25 -13.02 3.33 8.28
CA THR A 25 -13.22 3.04 6.85
C THR A 25 -11.98 2.31 6.32
N PRO A 26 -12.11 1.51 5.24
CA PRO A 26 -10.96 0.81 4.65
C PRO A 26 -9.79 1.74 4.32
N GLU A 27 -10.08 2.96 3.84
CA GLU A 27 -9.07 3.97 3.50
C GLU A 27 -8.32 4.47 4.73
N MET A 28 -9.04 4.72 5.82
CA MET A 28 -8.45 5.15 7.10
C MET A 28 -7.64 4.02 7.75
N GLU A 29 -8.12 2.78 7.65
CA GLU A 29 -7.40 1.63 8.16
C GLU A 29 -6.12 1.38 7.33
N LEU A 30 -6.20 1.48 6.00
CA LEU A 30 -5.05 1.37 5.10
C LEU A 30 -4.04 2.49 5.38
N TYR A 31 -4.49 3.75 5.48
CA TYR A 31 -3.64 4.88 5.83
C TYR A 31 -2.91 4.62 7.14
N THR A 32 -3.64 4.27 8.20
CA THR A 32 -3.08 4.02 9.52
C THR A 32 -2.07 2.88 9.46
N ALA A 33 -2.42 1.76 8.85
CA ALA A 33 -1.51 0.62 8.67
C ALA A 33 -0.23 1.05 7.96
N VAL A 34 -0.31 1.78 6.85
CA VAL A 34 0.85 2.23 6.06
C VAL A 34 1.75 3.16 6.87
N VAL A 35 1.19 4.18 7.54
CA VAL A 35 2.01 5.19 8.22
C VAL A 35 2.59 4.71 9.54
N THR A 36 1.97 3.74 10.19
CA THR A 36 2.51 3.12 11.42
C THR A 36 3.33 1.87 11.14
N THR A 37 3.47 1.46 9.87
CA THR A 37 4.29 0.31 9.52
C THR A 37 5.76 0.68 9.64
N ASN A 38 6.44 0.04 10.59
CA ASN A 38 7.87 -0.19 10.46
C ASN A 38 8.02 -1.55 9.74
N LEU A 39 8.55 -1.54 8.51
CA LEU A 39 8.86 -2.74 7.71
C LEU A 39 10.11 -3.44 8.28
N SER A 40 10.09 -3.68 9.58
CA SER A 40 11.10 -4.34 10.36
C SER A 40 10.37 -5.30 11.28
N ASP A 41 10.91 -6.51 11.47
CA ASP A 41 10.42 -7.49 12.43
C ASP A 41 10.01 -6.82 13.74
N THR A 42 8.70 -6.73 13.97
CA THR A 42 8.14 -6.27 15.24
C THR A 42 7.87 -7.53 16.05
N PHE A 43 8.26 -7.52 17.32
CA PHE A 43 8.21 -8.64 18.28
C PHE A 43 6.88 -9.45 18.34
N TYR A 44 5.78 -8.93 17.76
CA TYR A 44 4.44 -9.54 17.78
C TYR A 44 3.82 -9.84 16.40
N GLU A 45 4.39 -9.37 15.28
CA GLU A 45 3.89 -9.64 13.92
C GLU A 45 5.08 -9.87 12.97
N GLY A 46 5.22 -11.09 12.44
CA GLY A 46 6.16 -11.35 11.35
C GLY A 46 5.78 -10.55 10.11
N GLU A 47 6.79 -10.02 9.40
CA GLU A 47 6.65 -9.07 8.29
C GLU A 47 5.61 -9.50 7.23
N ASP A 48 5.49 -10.81 6.98
CA ASP A 48 4.53 -11.39 6.04
C ASP A 48 3.06 -11.13 6.40
N LYS A 49 2.68 -11.23 7.69
CA LYS A 49 1.26 -11.07 8.10
C LYS A 49 0.79 -9.63 7.92
N ARG A 50 1.65 -8.66 8.20
CA ARG A 50 1.35 -7.24 8.05
C ARG A 50 1.23 -6.86 6.58
N LEU A 51 2.12 -7.38 5.74
CA LEU A 51 2.04 -7.19 4.29
C LEU A 51 0.73 -7.76 3.72
N GLU A 52 0.35 -8.97 4.12
CA GLU A 52 -0.93 -9.58 3.70
C GLU A 52 -2.15 -8.76 4.16
N ARG A 53 -2.10 -8.19 5.38
CA ARG A 53 -3.14 -7.26 5.85
C ARG A 53 -3.24 -6.01 4.98
N ILE A 54 -2.11 -5.40 4.64
CA ILE A 54 -2.07 -4.21 3.76
C ILE A 54 -2.65 -4.55 2.38
N LYS A 55 -2.23 -5.68 1.77
CA LYS A 55 -2.78 -6.15 0.48
C LYS A 55 -4.28 -6.34 0.52
N LYS A 56 -4.80 -6.93 1.60
CA LYS A 56 -6.24 -7.09 1.79
C LYS A 56 -6.95 -5.74 1.83
N LEU A 57 -6.46 -4.80 2.64
CA LEU A 57 -7.04 -3.45 2.72
C LEU A 57 -6.98 -2.70 1.39
N MET A 58 -5.90 -2.88 0.61
CA MET A 58 -5.78 -2.31 -0.73
C MET A 58 -6.86 -2.84 -1.69
N SER A 59 -7.29 -4.09 -1.57
CA SER A 59 -8.38 -4.63 -2.40
C SER A 59 -9.76 -3.99 -2.12
N GLU A 60 -9.90 -3.35 -0.96
CA GLU A 60 -11.11 -2.65 -0.53
C GLU A 60 -11.07 -1.14 -0.82
N CYS A 61 -9.94 -0.63 -1.33
CA CYS A 61 -9.73 0.80 -1.57
C CYS A 61 -9.62 1.11 -3.07
N ASP A 62 -9.95 2.36 -3.45
CA ASP A 62 -9.77 2.82 -4.82
C ASP A 62 -8.30 2.97 -5.21
N ALA A 63 -7.98 2.66 -6.47
CA ALA A 63 -6.63 2.71 -7.01
C ALA A 63 -6.02 4.11 -6.96
N GLU A 64 -6.82 5.17 -7.14
CA GLU A 64 -6.34 6.54 -7.05
C GLU A 64 -5.97 6.92 -5.62
N PHE A 65 -6.78 6.48 -4.64
CA PHE A 65 -6.46 6.67 -3.22
C PHE A 65 -5.14 6.00 -2.85
N ILE A 66 -4.94 4.74 -3.24
CA ILE A 66 -3.71 3.99 -2.97
C ILE A 66 -2.50 4.68 -3.62
N GLY A 67 -2.64 5.14 -4.87
CA GLY A 67 -1.57 5.85 -5.56
C GLY A 67 -1.17 7.15 -4.85
N ARG A 68 -2.15 7.97 -4.46
CA ARG A 68 -1.91 9.20 -3.69
C ARG A 68 -1.30 8.89 -2.32
N LEU A 69 -1.75 7.83 -1.64
CA LEU A 69 -1.21 7.39 -0.37
C LEU A 69 0.26 7.00 -0.48
N ALA A 70 0.65 6.24 -1.52
CA ALA A 70 2.04 5.86 -1.74
C ALA A 70 2.95 7.08 -1.97
N VAL A 71 2.50 8.04 -2.78
CA VAL A 71 3.24 9.30 -3.01
C VAL A 71 3.31 10.14 -1.72
N TYR A 72 2.22 10.22 -0.95
CA TYR A 72 2.18 10.90 0.34
C TYR A 72 3.15 10.27 1.36
N ALA A 73 3.11 8.94 1.50
CA ALA A 73 4.01 8.20 2.37
C ALA A 73 5.48 8.46 2.02
N ARG A 74 5.79 8.57 0.71
CA ARG A 74 7.14 8.88 0.24
C ARG A 74 7.57 10.32 0.46
N THR A 75 6.67 11.28 0.27
CA THR A 75 7.01 12.71 0.20
C THR A 75 6.85 13.44 1.53
N GLN A 76 5.82 13.09 2.30
CA GLN A 76 5.48 13.77 3.56
C GLN A 76 5.95 12.97 4.77
N MET A 77 5.77 11.64 4.74
CA MET A 77 6.13 10.76 5.86
C MET A 77 7.55 10.20 5.76
N ASN A 78 8.24 10.42 4.62
CA ASN A 78 9.58 9.88 4.33
C ASN A 78 9.71 8.35 4.46
N LEU A 79 8.61 7.62 4.27
CA LEU A 79 8.59 6.16 4.32
C LEU A 79 9.06 5.60 2.98
N ARG A 80 10.28 5.08 2.91
CA ARG A 80 10.84 4.53 1.66
C ARG A 80 10.23 3.18 1.31
N SER A 81 10.48 2.16 2.12
CA SER A 81 10.19 0.76 1.78
C SER A 81 8.70 0.51 1.54
N VAL A 82 7.83 1.04 2.42
CA VAL A 82 6.37 0.85 2.31
C VAL A 82 5.83 1.49 1.02
N SER A 83 6.34 2.66 0.65
CA SER A 83 5.88 3.37 -0.55
C SER A 83 6.22 2.60 -1.83
N LEU A 84 7.42 1.99 -1.90
CA LEU A 84 7.83 1.15 -3.02
C LEU A 84 6.95 -0.10 -3.12
N VAL A 85 6.71 -0.77 -1.99
CA VAL A 85 5.80 -1.93 -1.89
C VAL A 85 4.40 -1.60 -2.39
N LEU A 86 3.80 -0.51 -1.90
CA LEU A 86 2.47 -0.07 -2.32
C LEU A 86 2.39 0.19 -3.82
N SER A 87 3.43 0.80 -4.41
CA SER A 87 3.44 1.10 -5.85
C SER A 87 3.40 -0.16 -6.72
N ILE A 88 4.03 -1.24 -6.28
CA ILE A 88 4.06 -2.52 -6.99
C ILE A 88 2.81 -3.35 -6.73
N GLU A 89 2.30 -3.39 -5.49
CA GLU A 89 1.03 -4.06 -5.21
C GLU A 89 -0.14 -3.36 -5.92
N LEU A 90 -0.10 -2.03 -6.05
CA LEU A 90 -1.06 -1.28 -6.87
C LEU A 90 -1.04 -1.72 -8.34
N ALA A 91 0.13 -2.02 -8.90
CA ALA A 91 0.27 -2.49 -10.28
C ALA A 91 -0.39 -3.87 -10.53
N LYS A 92 -0.65 -4.65 -9.46
CA LYS A 92 -1.36 -5.93 -9.55
C LYS A 92 -2.87 -5.78 -9.48
N ILE A 93 -3.36 -4.75 -8.79
CA ILE A 93 -4.79 -4.47 -8.61
C ILE A 93 -5.33 -3.65 -9.80
N ALA A 94 -4.58 -2.61 -10.19
CA ALA A 94 -5.00 -1.67 -11.22
C ALA A 94 -4.21 -1.90 -12.51
N SER A 95 -4.94 -2.11 -13.62
CA SER A 95 -4.37 -2.25 -14.95
C SER A 95 -5.09 -1.34 -15.95
N GLY A 96 -4.43 -0.99 -17.05
CA GLY A 96 -5.02 -0.19 -18.13
C GLY A 96 -5.12 1.31 -17.89
N ASN A 97 -4.73 1.83 -16.71
CA ASN A 97 -4.74 3.27 -16.42
C ASN A 97 -3.32 3.83 -16.16
N ALA A 98 -3.22 5.17 -16.13
CA ALA A 98 -1.96 5.89 -15.91
C ALA A 98 -1.56 6.03 -14.43
N VAL A 99 -2.42 5.60 -13.50
CA VAL A 99 -2.22 5.79 -12.05
C VAL A 99 -0.94 5.10 -11.60
N VAL A 100 -0.76 3.83 -11.97
CA VAL A 100 0.42 3.04 -11.59
C VAL A 100 1.72 3.71 -12.02
N GLY A 101 1.82 4.14 -13.28
CA GLY A 101 3.04 4.79 -13.80
C GLY A 101 3.35 6.11 -13.09
N LYS A 102 2.33 6.94 -12.83
CA LYS A 102 2.49 8.19 -12.07
C LYS A 102 2.90 7.92 -10.62
N THR A 103 2.31 6.93 -9.97
CA THR A 103 2.66 6.53 -8.61
C THR A 103 4.12 6.06 -8.53
N VAL A 104 4.54 5.17 -9.42
CA VAL A 104 5.93 4.66 -9.45
C VAL A 104 6.92 5.81 -9.65
N SER A 105 6.66 6.73 -10.59
CA SER A 105 7.50 7.91 -10.83
C SER A 105 7.55 8.87 -9.63
N GLY A 106 6.43 9.06 -8.91
CA GLY A 106 6.39 9.90 -7.71
C GLY A 106 7.03 9.26 -6.48
N VAL A 107 7.14 7.93 -6.44
CA VAL A 107 7.70 7.17 -5.32
C VAL A 107 9.21 6.96 -5.47
N VAL A 108 9.66 6.57 -6.67
CA VAL A 108 11.07 6.30 -6.97
C VAL A 108 11.80 7.62 -7.19
N LYS A 109 12.66 7.99 -6.23
CA LYS A 109 13.42 9.26 -6.27
C LYS A 109 14.92 9.06 -6.50
N ARG A 110 15.43 7.84 -6.40
CA ARG A 110 16.86 7.53 -6.49
C ARG A 110 17.12 6.29 -7.36
N ALA A 111 18.30 6.24 -7.97
CA ALA A 111 18.68 5.13 -8.84
C ALA A 111 18.74 3.77 -8.10
N ASP A 112 19.18 3.75 -6.84
CA ASP A 112 19.21 2.52 -6.03
C ASP A 112 17.80 1.94 -5.76
N GLU A 113 16.77 2.79 -5.68
CA GLU A 113 15.38 2.39 -5.44
C GLU A 113 14.79 1.58 -6.61
N ILE A 114 15.33 1.77 -7.82
CA ILE A 114 14.92 0.98 -8.99
C ILE A 114 15.21 -0.50 -8.73
N THR A 115 16.35 -0.83 -8.15
CA THR A 115 16.72 -2.23 -7.86
C THR A 115 15.81 -2.85 -6.80
N GLU A 116 15.41 -2.09 -5.78
CA GLU A 116 14.46 -2.53 -4.75
C GLU A 116 13.07 -2.78 -5.35
N VAL A 117 12.58 -1.87 -6.21
CA VAL A 117 11.31 -2.03 -6.92
C VAL A 117 11.31 -3.28 -7.77
N LEU A 118 12.40 -3.53 -8.51
CA LEU A 118 12.53 -4.71 -9.36
C LEU A 118 12.63 -6.01 -8.54
N ALA A 119 13.39 -5.99 -7.45
CA ALA A 119 13.50 -7.13 -6.53
C ALA A 119 12.14 -7.46 -5.89
N TYR A 120 11.43 -6.46 -5.42
CA TYR A 120 10.09 -6.66 -4.86
C TYR A 120 9.09 -7.10 -5.93
N TYR A 121 9.13 -6.53 -7.15
CA TYR A 121 8.30 -6.97 -8.27
C TYR A 121 8.53 -8.45 -8.59
N GLN A 122 9.77 -8.92 -8.57
CA GLN A 122 10.09 -10.34 -8.75
C GLN A 122 9.46 -11.20 -7.66
N LEU A 123 9.60 -10.79 -6.40
CA LEU A 123 9.05 -11.51 -5.24
C LEU A 123 7.51 -11.53 -5.26
N ALA A 124 6.88 -10.38 -5.44
CA ALA A 124 5.42 -10.21 -5.46
C ALA A 124 4.75 -10.98 -6.62
N ASN A 125 5.45 -11.19 -7.72
CA ASN A 125 4.99 -11.97 -8.88
C ASN A 125 5.53 -13.41 -8.89
N LYS A 126 6.21 -13.87 -7.83
CA LYS A 126 6.77 -15.23 -7.68
C LYS A 126 7.62 -15.67 -8.88
N ARG A 127 8.44 -14.77 -9.42
CA ARG A 127 9.22 -15.01 -10.65
C ARG A 127 10.55 -15.70 -10.32
N THR A 128 10.60 -17.02 -10.50
CA THR A 128 11.75 -17.87 -10.10
C THR A 128 12.63 -18.35 -11.25
N GLY A 129 12.19 -18.27 -12.50
CA GLY A 129 12.95 -18.75 -13.67
C GLY A 129 14.23 -17.96 -13.98
N ALA A 130 15.04 -18.41 -14.95
CA ALA A 130 16.33 -17.76 -15.30
C ALA A 130 16.19 -16.28 -15.72
N LYS A 131 15.15 -15.94 -16.49
CA LYS A 131 14.87 -14.55 -16.94
C LYS A 131 13.83 -13.90 -16.04
N LYS A 132 14.23 -13.51 -14.83
CA LYS A 132 13.33 -13.03 -13.76
C LYS A 132 12.64 -11.70 -14.08
N LEU A 133 13.25 -10.81 -14.85
CA LEU A 133 12.72 -9.45 -15.10
C LEU A 133 12.37 -9.17 -16.57
N ASN A 134 12.35 -10.18 -17.44
CA ASN A 134 12.11 -10.01 -18.88
C ASN A 134 10.69 -9.58 -19.29
N ARG A 135 9.74 -9.53 -18.35
CA ARG A 135 8.33 -9.15 -18.59
C ARG A 135 7.82 -8.27 -17.46
N LEU A 136 8.36 -7.05 -17.38
CA LEU A 136 7.80 -6.00 -16.53
C LEU A 136 6.51 -5.45 -17.15
N SER A 137 5.54 -5.09 -16.31
CA SER A 137 4.35 -4.36 -16.76
C SER A 137 4.78 -3.06 -17.45
N LYS A 138 4.15 -2.74 -18.59
CA LYS A 138 4.37 -1.48 -19.32
C LYS A 138 4.12 -0.26 -18.43
N GLN A 139 3.23 -0.36 -17.46
CA GLN A 139 2.93 0.73 -16.52
C GLN A 139 4.09 0.96 -15.54
N VAL A 140 4.68 -0.12 -15.02
CA VAL A 140 5.85 -0.05 -14.13
C VAL A 140 7.06 0.45 -14.91
N GLN A 141 7.28 -0.07 -16.14
CA GLN A 141 8.33 0.44 -17.03
C GLN A 141 8.19 1.93 -17.28
N LYS A 142 6.99 2.40 -17.62
CA LYS A 142 6.72 3.83 -17.87
C LYS A 142 6.94 4.71 -16.65
N GLY A 143 6.79 4.19 -15.43
CA GLY A 143 7.06 4.94 -14.21
C GLY A 143 8.54 5.00 -13.81
N LEU A 144 9.40 4.16 -14.42
CA LEU A 144 10.84 4.08 -14.15
C LEU A 144 11.70 4.81 -15.19
N VAL A 145 11.08 5.38 -16.23
CA VAL A 145 11.71 6.15 -17.32
C VAL A 145 11.31 7.60 -17.17
#